data_AF-A0A939U0E8-F1
#
_entry.id   AF-A0A939U0E8-F1
#
_cell.length_a   1.000
_cell.length_b   1.000
_cell.length_c   1.000
_cell.angle_alpha   90.00
_cell.angle_beta   90.00
_cell.angle_gamma   90.00
#
_symmetry.space_group_name_H-M   'P 1'
#
loop_
_entity.id
_entity.type
_entity.pdbx_description
1 polymer ?
#
loop_
_entity_poly.entity_id
_entity_poly.type
_entity_poly.pdbx_seq_one_letter_code
_entity_poly.pdbx_strand_id
1 'polypeptide(L)'
;MEFVRNFPFFSIMLCMFCAIICSVLRRKAAQYFTMIVLLAVMALSGVLLYFTYKTGGSFVYYMGHFPAPWGNEIRGGCLEAIFAYFISTVAFLSVLAGGKAIEYDIEDKKENLFFILVCLMTSSLLAMCYTNDLFTGYVFIEINTIAGCGLIMVRQIGKSIVTAIRYMVISMLGSGLFLIGVTLLYTLTGHLLMSNIQESVAA
;
A
#
# COMPACT_ATOMS: atom_id res chain seq x y z
N MET A 1 -17.25 -16.98 -9.47
CA MET A 1 -16.51 -15.70 -9.49
C MET A 1 -16.32 -15.11 -8.08
N GLU A 2 -16.55 -15.84 -6.99
CA GLU A 2 -16.30 -15.31 -5.63
C GLU A 2 -14.81 -15.16 -5.31
N PHE A 3 -13.96 -16.01 -5.89
CA PHE A 3 -12.51 -16.01 -5.63
C PHE A 3 -11.82 -14.68 -5.97
N VAL A 4 -12.31 -13.96 -6.99
CA VAL A 4 -11.76 -12.66 -7.41
C VAL A 4 -11.93 -11.61 -6.30
N ARG A 5 -12.90 -11.76 -5.40
CA ARG A 5 -13.09 -10.87 -4.25
C ARG A 5 -11.94 -10.95 -3.23
N ASN A 6 -11.14 -12.03 -3.26
CA ASN A 6 -9.96 -12.17 -2.40
C ASN A 6 -8.71 -11.45 -2.96
N PHE A 7 -8.75 -11.00 -4.22
CA PHE A 7 -7.57 -10.43 -4.89
C PHE A 7 -7.03 -9.17 -4.19
N PRO A 8 -7.85 -8.22 -3.71
CA PRO A 8 -7.34 -7.07 -2.95
C PRO A 8 -6.48 -7.50 -1.75
N PHE A 9 -6.97 -8.47 -0.96
CA PHE A 9 -6.25 -9.00 0.19
C PHE A 9 -4.96 -9.69 -0.22
N PHE A 10 -5.00 -10.56 -1.24
CA PHE A 10 -3.80 -11.24 -1.72
C PHE A 10 -2.77 -10.26 -2.28
N SER A 11 -3.19 -9.22 -3.00
CA SER A 11 -2.28 -8.20 -3.54
C SER A 11 -1.49 -7.49 -2.44
N ILE A 12 -2.16 -7.09 -1.35
CA ILE A 12 -1.51 -6.44 -0.20
C ILE A 12 -0.54 -7.43 0.47
N MET A 13 -1.03 -8.63 0.80
CA MET A 13 -0.23 -9.62 1.52
C MET A 13 0.98 -10.08 0.71
N LEU A 14 0.84 -10.30 -0.60
CA LEU A 14 1.95 -10.69 -1.47
C LEU A 14 3.07 -9.65 -1.44
N CYS A 15 2.75 -8.35 -1.49
CA CYS A 15 3.74 -7.29 -1.37
C CYS A 15 4.43 -7.29 0.01
N MET A 16 3.68 -7.44 1.10
CA MET A 16 4.25 -7.48 2.46
C MET A 16 5.15 -8.71 2.67
N PHE A 17 4.71 -9.89 2.27
CA PHE A 17 5.53 -11.10 2.34
C PHE A 17 6.76 -11.01 1.45
N CYS A 18 6.63 -10.38 0.27
CA CYS A 18 7.77 -10.11 -0.59
C CYS A 18 8.83 -9.27 0.11
N ALA A 19 8.41 -8.21 0.82
CA ALA A 19 9.32 -7.39 1.62
C ALA A 19 10.07 -8.22 2.67
N ILE A 20 9.39 -9.10 3.41
CA ILE A 20 10.03 -9.95 4.42
C ILE A 20 11.07 -10.90 3.78
N ILE A 21 10.71 -11.56 2.69
CA ILE A 21 11.58 -12.53 2.01
C ILE A 21 12.80 -11.83 1.38
N CYS A 22 12.61 -10.64 0.80
CA CYS A 22 13.70 -9.84 0.22
C CYS A 22 14.78 -9.47 1.25
N SER A 23 14.48 -9.46 2.55
CA SER A 23 15.47 -9.25 3.61
C SER A 23 16.55 -10.33 3.65
N VAL A 24 16.21 -11.58 3.28
CA VAL A 24 17.10 -12.74 3.37
C VAL A 24 17.72 -13.11 2.01
N LEU A 25 17.09 -12.72 0.90
CA LEU A 25 17.56 -13.05 -0.44
C LEU A 25 18.83 -12.28 -0.84
N ARG A 26 19.59 -12.86 -1.78
CA ARG A 26 20.69 -12.15 -2.45
C ARG A 26 20.13 -11.17 -3.48
N ARG A 27 20.84 -10.06 -3.73
CA ARG A 27 20.51 -8.98 -4.68
C ARG A 27 19.71 -9.41 -5.91
N LYS A 28 20.31 -10.22 -6.81
CA LYS A 28 19.64 -10.62 -8.06
C LYS A 28 18.36 -11.41 -7.81
N ALA A 29 18.36 -12.29 -6.82
CA ALA A 29 17.18 -13.06 -6.45
C ALA A 29 16.08 -12.15 -5.87
N ALA A 30 16.43 -11.17 -5.03
CA ALA A 30 15.50 -10.18 -4.49
C ALA A 30 14.87 -9.32 -5.61
N GLN A 31 15.66 -8.89 -6.58
CA GLN A 31 15.18 -8.13 -7.73
C GLN A 31 14.21 -8.92 -8.60
N TYR A 32 14.58 -10.14 -9.02
CA TYR A 32 13.70 -11.00 -9.81
C TYR A 32 12.44 -11.38 -9.05
N PHE A 33 12.56 -11.70 -7.77
CA PHE A 33 11.42 -12.02 -6.92
C PHE A 33 10.47 -10.84 -6.79
N THR A 34 10.99 -9.64 -6.52
CA THR A 34 10.19 -8.41 -6.47
C THR A 34 9.48 -8.14 -7.81
N MET A 35 10.18 -8.29 -8.94
CA MET A 35 9.56 -8.13 -10.26
C MET A 35 8.43 -9.15 -10.51
N ILE A 36 8.62 -10.41 -10.13
CA ILE A 36 7.59 -11.45 -10.27
C ILE A 36 6.37 -11.12 -9.42
N VAL A 37 6.58 -10.70 -8.16
CA VAL A 37 5.47 -10.33 -7.27
C VAL A 37 4.73 -9.11 -7.79
N LEU A 38 5.43 -8.06 -8.21
CA LEU A 38 4.79 -6.86 -8.77
C LEU A 38 4.00 -7.17 -10.05
N LEU A 39 4.53 -8.04 -10.92
CA LEU A 39 3.82 -8.51 -12.10
C LEU A 39 2.54 -9.29 -11.72
N ALA A 40 2.63 -10.18 -10.73
CA ALA A 40 1.49 -10.94 -10.24
C ALA A 40 0.41 -10.01 -9.67
N VAL A 41 0.80 -9.03 -8.85
CA VAL A 41 -0.10 -8.03 -8.28
C VAL A 41 -0.75 -7.16 -9.36
N MET A 42 0.00 -6.77 -10.38
CA MET A 42 -0.54 -6.05 -11.55
C MET A 42 -1.56 -6.91 -12.31
N ALA A 43 -1.27 -8.19 -12.53
CA ALA A 43 -2.21 -9.11 -13.18
C ALA A 43 -3.49 -9.32 -12.34
N LEU A 44 -3.36 -9.53 -11.04
CA LEU A 44 -4.50 -9.65 -10.11
C LEU A 44 -5.36 -8.39 -10.12
N SER A 45 -4.73 -7.22 -10.10
CA SER A 45 -5.41 -5.93 -10.14
C SER A 45 -6.13 -5.71 -11.48
N GLY A 46 -5.54 -6.17 -12.59
CA GLY A 46 -6.15 -6.13 -13.93
C GLY A 46 -7.38 -7.05 -14.05
N VAL A 47 -7.32 -8.26 -13.48
CA VAL A 47 -8.47 -9.17 -13.44
C VAL A 47 -9.58 -8.60 -12.56
N LEU A 48 -9.23 -8.02 -11.41
CA LEU A 48 -10.18 -7.35 -10.53
C LEU A 48 -10.87 -6.19 -11.26
N LEU A 49 -10.11 -5.37 -11.99
CA LEU A 49 -10.65 -4.26 -12.78
C LEU A 49 -11.62 -4.73 -13.86
N TYR A 50 -11.28 -5.80 -14.58
CA TYR A 50 -12.19 -6.39 -15.55
C TYR A 50 -13.48 -6.90 -14.89
N PHE A 51 -13.36 -7.52 -13.72
CA PHE A 51 -14.50 -8.04 -12.96
C PHE A 51 -15.43 -6.93 -12.45
N THR A 52 -14.88 -5.85 -11.86
CA THR A 52 -15.68 -4.72 -11.37
C THR A 52 -16.31 -3.96 -12.53
N TYR A 53 -15.61 -3.80 -13.65
CA TYR A 53 -16.16 -3.22 -14.87
C TYR A 53 -17.35 -4.02 -15.43
N LYS A 54 -17.25 -5.35 -15.49
CA LYS A 54 -18.34 -6.23 -15.97
C LYS A 54 -19.55 -6.24 -15.04
N THR A 55 -19.32 -6.22 -13.73
CA THR A 55 -20.38 -6.35 -12.72
C THR A 55 -21.04 -5.01 -12.42
N GLY A 56 -20.34 -3.89 -12.65
CA GLY A 56 -20.82 -2.53 -12.39
C GLY A 56 -20.99 -2.20 -10.91
N GLY A 57 -20.72 -3.14 -10.00
CA GLY A 57 -20.94 -3.02 -8.56
C GLY A 57 -19.64 -3.04 -7.76
N SER A 58 -19.68 -2.44 -6.57
CA SER A 58 -18.66 -2.62 -5.54
C SER A 58 -19.01 -3.80 -4.63
N PHE A 59 -18.00 -4.47 -4.08
CA PHE A 59 -18.17 -5.49 -3.05
C PHE A 59 -17.38 -5.13 -1.80
N VAL A 60 -17.83 -5.66 -0.67
CA VAL A 60 -17.11 -5.60 0.60
C VAL A 60 -16.57 -6.99 0.91
N TYR A 61 -15.31 -7.04 1.29
CA TYR A 61 -14.60 -8.23 1.72
C TYR A 61 -14.30 -8.13 3.22
N TYR A 62 -14.84 -9.08 3.99
CA TYR A 62 -14.67 -9.15 5.44
C TYR A 62 -13.38 -9.89 5.78
N MET A 63 -12.42 -9.17 6.34
CA MET A 63 -11.14 -9.76 6.72
C MET A 63 -11.33 -10.64 7.97
N GLY A 64 -11.06 -11.94 7.83
CA GLY A 64 -11.24 -12.91 8.91
C GLY A 64 -12.69 -13.34 9.15
N HIS A 65 -13.64 -12.96 8.28
CA HIS A 65 -15.07 -13.27 8.39
C HIS A 65 -15.74 -12.79 9.69
N PHE A 66 -15.15 -11.80 10.36
CA PHE A 66 -15.79 -11.11 11.47
C PHE A 66 -16.66 -9.97 10.94
N PRO A 67 -17.94 -9.85 11.36
CA PRO A 67 -18.80 -8.76 10.94
C PRO A 67 -18.36 -7.43 11.59
N ALA A 68 -18.74 -6.32 10.97
CA ALA A 68 -18.69 -5.01 11.60
C ALA A 68 -19.43 -5.04 12.95
N PRO A 69 -18.95 -4.35 14.01
CA PRO A 69 -17.89 -3.32 14.02
C PRO A 69 -16.48 -3.81 14.39
N TRP A 70 -16.29 -5.11 14.66
CA TRP A 70 -15.01 -5.64 15.15
C TRP A 70 -14.09 -6.16 14.04
N GLY A 71 -14.65 -6.45 12.86
CA GLY A 71 -13.90 -6.89 11.68
C GLY A 71 -13.42 -5.74 10.80
N ASN A 72 -12.25 -5.92 10.16
CA ASN A 72 -11.77 -4.99 9.14
C ASN A 72 -12.40 -5.32 7.78
N GLU A 73 -12.74 -4.29 7.03
CA GLU A 73 -13.41 -4.39 5.74
C GLU A 73 -12.54 -3.79 4.64
N ILE A 74 -12.41 -4.57 3.56
CA ILE A 74 -11.79 -4.11 2.32
C ILE A 74 -12.90 -3.92 1.29
N ARG A 75 -12.97 -2.74 0.70
CA ARG A 75 -13.92 -2.44 -0.37
C ARG A 75 -13.24 -2.54 -1.73
N GLY A 76 -13.81 -3.37 -2.60
CA GLY A 76 -13.38 -3.51 -3.99
C GLY A 76 -14.44 -2.96 -4.94
N GLY A 77 -14.22 -1.78 -5.50
CA GLY A 77 -15.08 -1.18 -6.52
C GLY A 77 -14.30 -0.82 -7.79
N CYS A 78 -14.98 -0.14 -8.72
CA CYS A 78 -14.38 0.26 -9.99
C CYS A 78 -13.23 1.26 -9.80
N LEU A 79 -13.39 2.25 -8.92
CA LEU A 79 -12.36 3.26 -8.66
C LEU A 79 -11.14 2.65 -8.00
N GLU A 80 -11.35 1.84 -6.97
CA GLU A 80 -10.32 1.15 -6.21
C GLU A 80 -9.52 0.21 -7.11
N ALA A 81 -10.20 -0.52 -8.00
CA ALA A 81 -9.54 -1.38 -8.98
C ALA A 81 -8.72 -0.59 -10.02
N ILE A 82 -9.19 0.58 -10.48
CA ILE A 82 -8.44 1.45 -11.39
C ILE A 82 -7.16 1.96 -10.71
N PHE A 83 -7.28 2.50 -9.49
CA PHE A 83 -6.13 3.00 -8.75
C PHE A 83 -5.13 1.90 -8.44
N ALA A 84 -5.58 0.73 -8.00
CA ALA A 84 -4.70 -0.40 -7.72
C ALA A 84 -3.97 -0.90 -8.97
N TYR A 85 -4.65 -0.98 -10.12
CA TYR A 85 -4.02 -1.33 -11.39
C TYR A 85 -2.99 -0.29 -11.82
N PHE A 86 -3.29 1.00 -11.66
CA PHE A 86 -2.36 2.09 -11.95
C PHE A 86 -1.12 2.03 -11.05
N ILE A 87 -1.30 1.93 -9.73
CA ILE A 87 -0.21 1.87 -8.75
C ILE A 87 0.69 0.66 -9.01
N SER A 88 0.10 -0.52 -9.23
CA SER A 88 0.87 -1.75 -9.51
C SER A 88 1.64 -1.66 -10.82
N THR A 89 1.06 -1.06 -11.86
CA THR A 89 1.74 -0.81 -13.14
C THR A 89 2.92 0.14 -12.97
N VAL A 90 2.75 1.26 -12.27
CA VAL A 90 3.82 2.23 -12.01
C VAL A 90 4.92 1.60 -11.17
N ALA A 91 4.58 0.81 -10.15
CA ALA A 91 5.57 0.10 -9.32
C ALA A 91 6.38 -0.91 -10.14
N PHE A 92 5.70 -1.72 -10.96
CA PHE A 92 6.36 -2.70 -11.85
C PHE A 92 7.31 -2.01 -12.84
N LEU A 93 6.84 -0.97 -13.53
CA LEU A 93 7.66 -0.22 -14.49
C LEU A 93 8.83 0.49 -13.81
N SER A 94 8.65 1.01 -12.60
CA SER A 94 9.72 1.66 -11.83
C SER A 94 10.86 0.70 -11.52
N VAL A 95 10.56 -0.53 -11.12
CA VAL A 95 11.60 -1.56 -10.85
C VAL A 95 12.22 -2.08 -12.15
N LEU A 96 11.41 -2.28 -13.21
CA LEU A 96 11.87 -2.75 -14.51
C LEU A 96 12.85 -1.75 -15.16
N ALA A 97 12.47 -0.47 -15.21
CA ALA A 97 13.29 0.60 -15.78
C ALA A 97 14.47 1.00 -14.87
N GLY A 98 14.29 0.89 -13.55
CA GLY A 98 15.31 1.22 -12.55
C GLY A 98 16.52 0.30 -12.55
N GLY A 99 16.47 -0.85 -13.24
CA GLY A 99 17.49 -1.90 -13.15
C GLY A 99 18.94 -1.40 -13.23
N LYS A 100 19.30 -0.56 -14.22
CA LYS A 100 20.66 -0.02 -14.36
C LYS A 100 20.98 1.14 -13.42
N ALA A 101 19.98 1.94 -13.05
CA ALA A 101 20.16 3.08 -12.14
C ALA A 101 20.36 2.61 -10.70
N ILE A 102 19.67 1.55 -10.30
CA ILE A 102 19.79 0.89 -8.99
C ILE A 102 21.24 0.42 -8.76
N GLU A 103 21.89 -0.16 -9.77
CA GLU A 103 23.27 -0.65 -9.63
C GLU A 103 24.31 0.47 -9.45
N TYR A 104 24.02 1.67 -9.94
CA TYR A 104 24.95 2.81 -9.89
C TYR A 104 24.74 3.66 -8.62
N ASP A 105 23.49 3.79 -8.17
CA ASP A 105 23.13 4.72 -7.11
C ASP A 105 23.10 4.10 -5.71
N ILE A 106 23.12 2.76 -5.59
CA ILE A 106 22.95 2.06 -4.31
C ILE A 106 24.19 1.23 -3.99
N GLU A 107 24.65 1.35 -2.75
CA GLU A 107 25.75 0.54 -2.22
C GLU A 107 25.34 -0.95 -2.16
N ASP A 108 26.20 -1.86 -2.66
CA ASP A 108 25.90 -3.29 -2.85
C ASP A 108 25.32 -4.00 -1.61
N LYS A 109 25.64 -3.51 -0.41
CA LYS A 109 25.15 -4.09 0.86
C LYS A 109 23.74 -3.65 1.25
N LYS A 110 23.17 -2.62 0.62
CA LYS A 110 21.89 -2.01 1.00
C LYS A 110 20.80 -2.13 -0.07
N GLU A 111 21.09 -2.77 -1.20
CA GLU A 111 20.11 -3.00 -2.26
C GLU A 111 18.90 -3.84 -1.83
N ASN A 112 19.09 -4.78 -0.90
CA ASN A 112 17.95 -5.52 -0.33
C ASN A 112 16.96 -4.56 0.36
N LEU A 113 17.45 -3.56 1.10
CA LEU A 113 16.61 -2.57 1.75
C LEU A 113 15.78 -1.78 0.73
N PHE A 114 16.34 -1.47 -0.43
CA PHE A 114 15.60 -0.81 -1.50
C PHE A 114 14.38 -1.63 -1.94
N PHE A 115 14.55 -2.92 -2.24
CA PHE A 115 13.43 -3.78 -2.65
C PHE A 115 12.40 -3.97 -1.54
N ILE A 116 12.83 -4.09 -0.28
CA ILE A 116 11.93 -4.12 0.88
C ILE A 116 11.07 -2.86 0.91
N LEU A 117 11.68 -1.69 0.80
CA LEU A 117 10.99 -0.41 0.89
C LEU A 117 10.05 -0.19 -0.31
N VAL A 118 10.42 -0.62 -1.52
CA VAL A 118 9.52 -0.59 -2.70
C VAL A 118 8.30 -1.49 -2.49
N CYS A 119 8.51 -2.71 -1.99
CA CYS A 119 7.40 -3.63 -1.68
C CYS A 119 6.48 -3.09 -0.58
N LEU A 120 7.04 -2.52 0.50
CA LEU A 120 6.26 -1.90 1.57
C LEU A 120 5.48 -0.67 1.09
N MET A 121 6.12 0.20 0.29
CA MET A 121 5.46 1.37 -0.29
C MET A 121 4.32 0.97 -1.23
N THR A 122 4.54 -0.05 -2.07
CA THR A 122 3.48 -0.55 -2.97
C THR A 122 2.34 -1.17 -2.17
N SER A 123 2.66 -1.97 -1.15
CA SER A 123 1.68 -2.56 -0.24
C SER A 123 0.83 -1.50 0.44
N SER A 124 1.45 -0.44 0.99
CA SER A 124 0.73 0.60 1.71
C SER A 124 -0.21 1.39 0.81
N LEU A 125 0.24 1.73 -0.41
CA LEU A 125 -0.60 2.41 -1.38
C LEU A 125 -1.81 1.54 -1.79
N LEU A 126 -1.60 0.25 -2.04
CA LEU A 126 -2.70 -0.67 -2.35
C LEU A 126 -3.69 -0.79 -1.19
N ALA A 127 -3.20 -0.95 0.04
CA ALA A 127 -4.05 -1.05 1.21
C ALA A 127 -4.86 0.23 1.46
N MET A 128 -4.27 1.41 1.26
CA MET A 128 -4.98 2.69 1.33
C MET A 128 -6.06 2.82 0.26
N CYS A 129 -5.87 2.25 -0.94
CA CYS A 129 -6.91 2.24 -1.97
C CYS A 129 -8.10 1.34 -1.64
N TYR A 130 -7.89 0.30 -0.84
CA TYR A 130 -8.87 -0.76 -0.60
C TYR A 130 -9.52 -0.69 0.78
N THR A 131 -8.92 -0.02 1.75
CA THR A 131 -9.43 0.04 3.12
C THR A 131 -10.77 0.77 3.20
N ASN A 132 -11.71 0.22 3.97
CA ASN A 132 -12.95 0.89 4.35
C ASN A 132 -12.90 1.43 5.80
N ASP A 133 -11.75 1.29 6.47
CA ASP A 133 -11.51 1.69 7.85
C ASP A 133 -10.47 2.82 7.92
N LEU A 134 -10.81 3.91 8.63
CA LEU A 134 -9.97 5.10 8.74
C LEU A 134 -8.69 4.87 9.54
N PHE A 135 -8.75 4.05 10.59
CA PHE A 135 -7.59 3.73 11.40
C PHE A 135 -6.62 2.82 10.63
N THR A 136 -7.16 1.85 9.89
CA THR A 136 -6.36 1.04 8.96
C THR A 136 -5.68 1.94 7.91
N GLY A 137 -6.40 2.93 7.37
CA GLY A 137 -5.83 3.94 6.49
C GLY A 137 -4.65 4.70 7.13
N TYR A 138 -4.80 5.14 8.38
CA TYR A 138 -3.73 5.80 9.14
C TYR A 138 -2.47 4.92 9.27
N VAL A 139 -2.63 3.65 9.65
CA VAL A 139 -1.50 2.72 9.79
C VAL A 139 -0.73 2.58 8.46
N PHE A 140 -1.43 2.48 7.34
CA PHE A 140 -0.77 2.38 6.04
C PHE A 140 -0.17 3.71 5.56
N ILE A 141 -0.71 4.87 5.97
CA ILE A 141 -0.04 6.16 5.77
C ILE A 141 1.33 6.17 6.44
N GLU A 142 1.42 5.71 7.69
CA GLU A 142 2.70 5.65 8.43
C GLU A 142 3.70 4.68 7.78
N ILE A 143 3.24 3.49 7.36
CA ILE A 143 4.09 2.54 6.62
C ILE A 143 4.62 3.18 5.34
N ASN A 144 3.75 3.87 4.60
CA ASN A 144 4.11 4.57 3.37
C ASN A 144 5.13 5.68 3.64
N THR A 145 4.95 6.46 4.70
CA THR A 145 5.86 7.54 5.10
C THR A 145 7.25 7.00 5.42
N ILE A 146 7.35 5.94 6.23
CA ILE A 146 8.63 5.32 6.58
C ILE A 146 9.31 4.74 5.34
N ALA A 147 8.55 4.01 4.50
CA ALA A 147 9.06 3.43 3.27
C ALA A 147 9.58 4.51 2.30
N GLY A 148 8.80 5.58 2.10
CA GLY A 148 9.14 6.71 1.25
C GLY A 148 10.39 7.47 1.75
N CYS A 149 10.47 7.77 3.05
CA CYS A 149 11.67 8.39 3.64
C CYS A 149 12.91 7.53 3.40
N GLY A 150 12.80 6.21 3.61
CA GLY A 150 13.86 5.25 3.37
C GLY A 150 14.35 5.24 1.92
N LEU A 151 13.42 5.29 0.96
CA LEU A 151 13.75 5.35 -0.48
C LEU A 151 14.44 6.66 -0.85
N ILE A 152 14.02 7.80 -0.30
CA ILE A 152 14.65 9.10 -0.55
C ILE A 152 16.11 9.12 -0.06
N MET A 153 16.38 8.49 1.10
CA MET A 153 17.71 8.47 1.72
C MET A 153 18.63 7.32 1.23
N VAL A 154 18.16 6.48 0.31
CA VAL A 154 18.87 5.23 -0.06
C VAL A 154 20.29 5.47 -0.61
N ARG A 155 20.51 6.61 -1.28
CA ARG A 155 21.81 7.01 -1.83
C ARG A 155 22.80 7.50 -0.77
N GLN A 156 22.36 7.79 0.45
CA GLN A 156 23.19 8.23 1.58
C GLN A 156 24.08 9.46 1.30
N ILE A 157 23.68 10.31 0.36
CA ILE A 157 24.34 11.59 0.07
C ILE A 157 23.77 12.64 1.02
N GLY A 158 24.60 13.57 1.53
CA GLY A 158 24.14 14.60 2.48
C GLY A 158 22.89 15.37 2.03
N LYS A 159 22.76 15.68 0.73
CA LYS A 159 21.54 16.30 0.17
C LYS A 159 20.30 15.39 0.26
N SER A 160 20.46 14.09 0.01
CA SER A 160 19.37 13.10 0.05
C SER A 160 18.86 12.89 1.48
N ILE A 161 19.74 12.88 2.47
CA ILE A 161 19.36 12.81 3.89
C ILE A 161 18.60 14.07 4.32
N VAL A 162 19.08 15.26 3.96
CA VAL A 162 18.38 16.52 4.28
C VAL A 162 16.98 16.56 3.66
N THR A 163 16.85 16.11 2.41
CA THR A 163 15.54 16.00 1.74
C THR A 163 14.62 15.00 2.43
N ALA A 164 15.13 13.83 2.82
CA ALA A 164 14.36 12.83 3.54
C ALA A 164 13.84 13.35 4.89
N ILE A 165 14.68 14.07 5.66
CA ILE A 165 14.26 14.68 6.93
C ILE A 165 13.16 15.72 6.70
N ARG A 166 13.30 16.60 5.70
CA ARG A 166 12.27 17.59 5.37
C ARG A 166 10.94 16.94 5.00
N TYR A 167 11.00 15.90 4.18
CA TYR A 167 9.82 15.12 3.80
C TYR A 167 9.19 14.42 5.02
N MET A 168 10.00 13.81 5.88
CA MET A 168 9.55 13.15 7.10
C MET A 168 8.80 14.11 8.03
N VAL A 169 9.34 15.32 8.26
CA VAL A 169 8.68 16.33 9.13
C VAL A 169 7.32 16.73 8.56
N ILE A 170 7.23 17.02 7.26
CA ILE A 170 5.97 17.39 6.62
C ILE A 170 4.97 16.23 6.69
N SER A 171 5.45 15.00 6.47
CA SER A 171 4.60 13.82 6.50
C SER A 171 4.11 13.48 7.90
N MET A 172 4.91 13.71 8.95
CA MET A 172 4.51 13.53 10.35
C MET A 172 3.48 14.57 10.80
N LEU A 173 3.60 15.81 10.31
CA LEU A 173 2.59 16.83 10.56
C LEU A 173 1.26 16.47 9.88
N GLY A 174 1.31 16.02 8.62
CA GLY A 174 0.12 15.61 7.87
C GLY A 174 -0.59 14.40 8.48
N SER A 175 0.17 13.34 8.82
CA SER A 175 -0.37 12.15 9.48
C SER A 175 -0.88 12.44 10.91
N GLY A 176 -0.20 13.32 11.66
CA GLY A 176 -0.67 13.78 12.97
C GLY A 176 -2.00 14.52 12.89
N LEU A 177 -2.17 15.42 11.92
CA LEU A 177 -3.46 16.09 11.67
C LEU A 177 -4.54 15.10 11.23
N PHE A 178 -4.18 14.11 10.39
CA PHE A 178 -5.10 13.04 10.00
C PHE A 178 -5.58 12.25 11.23
N LEU A 179 -4.66 11.83 12.12
CA LEU A 179 -5.00 11.09 13.32
C LEU A 179 -5.89 11.91 14.27
N ILE A 180 -5.62 13.20 14.43
CA ILE A 180 -6.50 14.11 15.19
C ILE A 180 -7.92 14.10 14.57
N GLY A 181 -8.03 14.21 13.25
CA GLY A 181 -9.31 14.10 12.54
C GLY A 181 -10.04 12.78 12.82
N VAL A 182 -9.33 11.65 12.77
CA VAL A 182 -9.88 10.33 13.11
C VAL A 182 -10.37 10.28 14.57
N THR A 183 -9.59 10.81 15.52
CA THR A 183 -10.01 10.83 16.93
C THR A 183 -11.25 11.68 17.18
N LEU A 184 -11.38 12.81 16.47
CA LEU A 184 -12.57 13.66 16.55
C LEU A 184 -13.80 12.96 15.97
N LEU A 185 -13.68 12.36 14.78
CA LEU A 185 -14.77 11.58 14.17
C LEU A 185 -15.19 10.41 15.03
N TYR A 186 -14.24 9.70 15.63
CA TYR A 186 -14.51 8.59 16.54
C TYR A 186 -15.21 9.07 17.82
N THR A 187 -14.84 10.24 18.35
CA THR A 187 -15.50 10.81 19.54
C THR A 187 -16.96 11.17 19.25
N LEU A 188 -17.27 11.61 18.02
CA LEU A 188 -18.62 11.98 17.61
C LEU A 188 -19.49 10.77 17.22
N THR A 189 -18.93 9.82 16.47
CA THR A 189 -19.70 8.71 15.86
C THR A 189 -19.54 7.38 16.58
N GLY A 190 -18.47 7.18 17.34
CA GLY A 190 -18.13 5.88 17.95
C GLY A 190 -17.69 4.80 16.96
N HIS A 191 -17.51 5.13 15.68
CA HIS A 191 -17.19 4.17 14.62
C HIS A 191 -15.89 4.52 13.89
N LEU A 192 -15.22 3.49 13.36
CA LEU A 192 -13.99 3.60 12.55
C LEU A 192 -14.21 3.23 11.08
N LEU A 193 -15.23 2.42 10.80
CA LEU A 193 -15.65 2.08 9.44
C LEU A 193 -16.33 3.28 8.79
N MET A 194 -15.89 3.61 7.57
CA MET A 194 -16.39 4.76 6.82
C MET A 194 -17.90 4.66 6.54
N SER A 195 -18.42 3.46 6.28
CA SER A 195 -19.85 3.21 6.07
C SER A 195 -20.68 3.57 7.31
N ASN A 196 -20.26 3.12 8.49
CA ASN A 196 -20.97 3.39 9.74
C ASN A 196 -20.87 4.87 10.12
N ILE A 197 -19.71 5.50 9.91
CA ILE A 197 -19.53 6.94 10.10
C ILE A 197 -20.49 7.72 9.20
N GLN A 198 -20.63 7.33 7.93
CA GLN A 198 -21.56 7.97 7.00
C GLN A 198 -23.01 7.90 7.52
N GLU A 199 -23.44 6.74 8.01
CA GLU A 199 -24.79 6.56 8.57
C GLU A 199 -25.00 7.41 9.83
N SER A 200 -24.02 7.45 10.74
CA SER A 200 -24.13 8.23 11.99
C SER A 200 -24.11 9.74 11.78
N VAL A 201 -23.39 10.23 10.76
CA VAL A 201 -23.33 11.67 10.44
C VAL A 201 -24.55 12.15 9.65
N ALA A 202 -25.18 11.25 8.89
CA ALA A 202 -26.38 11.57 8.12
C ALA A 202 -27.67 11.57 8.94
N ALA A 203 -27.64 11.00 10.16
CA ALA A 203 -28.75 10.97 11.12
C ALA A 203 -28.79 12.24 11.99
#